data_AF-A0A7X9G1L5-F1
#
_entry.id   AF-A0A7X9G1L5-F1
#
_cell.length_a   1.000
_cell.length_b   1.000
_cell.length_c   1.000
_cell.angle_alpha   90.00
_cell.angle_beta   90.00
_cell.angle_gamma   90.00
#
_symmetry.space_group_name_H-M   'P 1'
#
loop_
_entity.id
_entity.type
_entity.pdbx_description
1 polymer ?
#
loop_
_entity_poly.entity_id
_entity_poly.type
_entity_poly.pdbx_seq_one_letter_code
_entity_poly.pdbx_strand_id
1 'polypeptide(L)'
;MISNTLLKFAASQNWHVANEDEYVFGKFHDYCITAKTDDVLTSFFTSIAGIAPEDLIELTTWLEQTRFPLKLVDYEMTDNFIAIRAKDTAFSGTAKQMETFLELFTDKLKALEVDPGLCVICGLPADELALYVGLYCHFHPDCIDKEGYDFTSIATEDDPESEKEDKESDELVMLTPMGDIPANEDDESGDRPDKERISALAQEFSGDREQFLDDLRRLCAVPSVDGTPEDSAPFGRETKRVLEVFLDMASGMGFKTVNLGNVAGYVEMGKGNEMVAAVCHLDVVPAGSGWESDPFKLLIEGDKVTARGVNDNKGPCLATLYAMKALKDDADFSPKRRIRLIVGLNEEKGMACMKHYRDVEELPVAGFTPDAQFPAIYAEKGIASIALSQKRGVSDAISSARGGAAVNMVPSDVEVTLKEENEPRTYKGVSAHASTPHLGVNAISRAMEELDRELSEKGLTDRFVTAYRALIGQELDGQSLGLAYSDETGDTTVNAGLLHIDEIEARVTINIRYPVSFDVDAAKERLRNNADAFDVKAEWISVVEPLHLPKDSHLISTLMNVYNEATGLSGEALAIGGGTYARSLPNICGFGPAFPGDPDVPHQANEWMSVDSLLAGAVIYREALRRLAD
;
A
#
# COMPACT_ATOMS: atom_id res chain seq x y z
N MET A 1 26.19 -13.27 5.99
CA MET A 1 27.43 -13.88 5.43
C MET A 1 27.05 -15.04 4.53
N ILE A 2 27.53 -15.04 3.29
CA ILE A 2 27.26 -16.10 2.30
C ILE A 2 27.77 -17.49 2.76
N SER A 3 27.06 -18.60 2.48
CA SER A 3 27.63 -19.90 2.84
C SER A 3 28.87 -20.25 2.05
N ASN A 4 29.66 -21.11 2.67
CA ASN A 4 30.65 -21.93 2.00
C ASN A 4 30.11 -22.80 0.86
N THR A 5 28.86 -23.27 0.93
CA THR A 5 28.26 -24.12 -0.12
C THR A 5 28.17 -23.38 -1.42
N LEU A 6 27.79 -22.13 -1.33
CA LEU A 6 27.56 -21.36 -2.50
C LEU A 6 28.76 -20.49 -2.89
N LEU A 7 29.61 -20.05 -1.98
CA LEU A 7 30.90 -19.53 -2.40
C LEU A 7 31.62 -20.56 -3.29
N LYS A 8 31.42 -21.87 -3.05
CA LYS A 8 31.88 -22.94 -3.95
C LYS A 8 31.11 -23.02 -5.26
N PHE A 9 29.79 -22.85 -5.25
CA PHE A 9 28.97 -22.81 -6.47
C PHE A 9 29.34 -21.60 -7.33
N ALA A 10 29.31 -20.39 -6.77
CA ALA A 10 29.75 -19.14 -7.37
C ALA A 10 31.17 -19.25 -7.96
N ALA A 11 32.12 -19.81 -7.21
CA ALA A 11 33.47 -20.05 -7.70
C ALA A 11 33.51 -21.06 -8.86
N SER A 12 32.61 -22.06 -8.88
CA SER A 12 32.50 -23.02 -9.99
C SER A 12 31.89 -22.42 -11.26
N GLN A 13 31.03 -21.41 -11.10
CA GLN A 13 30.40 -20.67 -12.20
C GLN A 13 31.14 -19.37 -12.56
N ASN A 14 32.26 -19.09 -11.87
CA ASN A 14 33.12 -17.92 -12.11
C ASN A 14 32.44 -16.57 -11.80
N TRP A 15 31.58 -16.54 -10.78
CA TRP A 15 30.79 -15.37 -10.38
C TRP A 15 31.52 -14.44 -9.44
N HIS A 16 31.05 -13.20 -9.39
CA HIS A 16 31.58 -12.13 -8.57
C HIS A 16 30.90 -12.10 -7.22
N VAL A 17 31.67 -11.83 -6.17
CA VAL A 17 31.16 -11.56 -4.82
C VAL A 17 31.17 -10.05 -4.61
N ALA A 18 30.08 -9.47 -4.13
CA ALA A 18 29.97 -8.04 -3.82
C ALA A 18 29.44 -7.79 -2.41
N ASN A 19 29.62 -6.55 -1.96
CA ASN A 19 29.13 -6.04 -0.67
C ASN A 19 29.58 -6.89 0.52
N GLU A 20 30.90 -7.02 0.71
CA GLU A 20 31.49 -7.73 1.87
C GLU A 20 30.99 -9.17 2.09
N ASP A 21 30.81 -9.94 1.01
CA ASP A 21 30.31 -11.33 1.07
C ASP A 21 28.83 -11.45 1.52
N GLU A 22 27.97 -10.51 1.09
CA GLU A 22 26.51 -10.58 1.27
C GLU A 22 25.77 -11.27 0.11
N TYR A 23 26.19 -11.04 -1.13
CA TYR A 23 25.64 -11.70 -2.32
C TYR A 23 26.71 -11.95 -3.39
N VAL A 24 26.45 -12.93 -4.25
CA VAL A 24 27.22 -13.14 -5.48
C VAL A 24 26.30 -12.99 -6.70
N PHE A 25 26.92 -12.74 -7.85
CA PHE A 25 26.25 -12.56 -9.13
C PHE A 25 27.23 -12.85 -10.29
N GLY A 26 26.76 -13.38 -11.42
CA GLY A 26 27.58 -13.78 -12.57
C GLY A 26 26.91 -14.87 -13.43
N LYS A 27 27.34 -15.12 -14.67
CA LYS A 27 26.43 -15.62 -15.72
C LYS A 27 26.09 -17.14 -15.73
N PHE A 28 24.96 -17.64 -16.30
CA PHE A 28 24.46 -19.06 -16.26
C PHE A 28 23.33 -19.43 -17.28
N HIS A 29 23.60 -19.55 -18.58
CA HIS A 29 22.56 -19.66 -19.65
C HIS A 29 21.86 -18.36 -20.11
N ASP A 30 22.60 -17.26 -20.05
CA ASP A 30 22.29 -15.91 -20.48
C ASP A 30 21.44 -14.88 -19.68
N TYR A 31 20.71 -15.16 -18.58
CA TYR A 31 19.86 -14.25 -17.72
C TYR A 31 20.45 -13.46 -16.55
N CYS A 32 20.66 -12.14 -16.56
CA CYS A 32 21.10 -11.40 -15.34
C CYS A 32 20.38 -11.70 -14.04
N ILE A 33 21.20 -12.06 -13.06
CA ILE A 33 20.70 -12.67 -11.88
C ILE A 33 21.70 -12.31 -10.73
N THR A 34 21.23 -12.20 -9.48
CA THR A 34 22.02 -11.98 -8.25
C THR A 34 21.43 -12.68 -7.06
N ALA A 35 22.22 -13.24 -6.13
CA ALA A 35 21.71 -13.45 -4.81
C ALA A 35 22.63 -13.89 -3.70
N LYS A 36 21.96 -14.27 -2.61
CA LYS A 36 22.28 -13.85 -1.27
C LYS A 36 21.67 -14.78 -0.25
N THR A 37 22.15 -14.56 0.95
CA THR A 37 22.13 -15.56 1.98
C THR A 37 21.40 -15.16 3.22
N ASP A 38 20.28 -15.81 3.55
CA ASP A 38 19.51 -15.42 4.72
C ASP A 38 19.14 -16.66 5.57
N ASP A 39 20.02 -16.97 6.54
CA ASP A 39 19.91 -18.10 7.47
C ASP A 39 19.97 -19.47 6.78
N VAL A 40 18.85 -20.10 6.44
CA VAL A 40 18.75 -21.43 5.79
C VAL A 40 18.04 -21.37 4.42
N LEU A 41 17.68 -20.16 3.96
CA LEU A 41 16.93 -19.82 2.74
C LEU A 41 17.71 -19.10 1.64
N THR A 42 18.05 -19.91 0.66
CA THR A 42 18.77 -19.57 -0.54
C THR A 42 17.74 -18.70 -1.28
N SER A 43 17.94 -17.40 -1.54
CA SER A 43 16.99 -16.51 -2.31
C SER A 43 17.49 -16.17 -3.72
N PHE A 44 16.86 -16.53 -4.86
CA PHE A 44 17.39 -16.48 -6.25
C PHE A 44 16.77 -15.23 -6.92
N PHE A 45 17.46 -14.11 -7.22
CA PHE A 45 16.91 -13.00 -8.03
C PHE A 45 17.30 -12.96 -9.53
N THR A 46 16.37 -13.13 -10.49
CA THR A 46 16.53 -12.79 -11.93
C THR A 46 15.78 -11.53 -12.33
N SER A 47 16.25 -10.87 -13.38
CA SER A 47 15.33 -10.09 -14.21
C SER A 47 14.43 -11.01 -15.03
N ILE A 48 13.17 -10.62 -15.13
CA ILE A 48 12.16 -11.15 -16.05
C ILE A 48 11.52 -10.02 -16.85
N ALA A 49 12.23 -8.90 -17.00
CA ALA A 49 11.71 -7.74 -17.72
C ALA A 49 11.26 -8.16 -19.13
N GLY A 50 10.06 -7.70 -19.52
CA GLY A 50 9.49 -8.02 -20.83
C GLY A 50 8.81 -9.39 -20.92
N ILE A 51 8.76 -10.19 -19.85
CA ILE A 51 7.93 -11.40 -19.82
C ILE A 51 6.46 -11.07 -20.07
N ALA A 52 5.78 -11.86 -20.91
CA ALA A 52 4.37 -11.65 -21.18
C ALA A 52 3.52 -12.01 -19.94
N PRO A 53 2.41 -11.30 -19.67
CA PRO A 53 1.55 -11.59 -18.52
C PRO A 53 1.03 -13.03 -18.44
N GLU A 54 0.73 -13.65 -19.58
CA GLU A 54 0.36 -15.06 -19.68
C GLU A 54 1.48 -16.02 -19.24
N ASP A 55 2.73 -15.66 -19.52
CA ASP A 55 3.91 -16.45 -19.19
C ASP A 55 4.31 -16.28 -17.72
N LEU A 56 3.93 -15.17 -17.07
CA LEU A 56 4.01 -15.03 -15.61
C LEU A 56 3.12 -16.06 -14.90
N ILE A 57 1.89 -16.27 -15.39
CA ILE A 57 0.97 -17.28 -14.85
C ILE A 57 1.53 -18.69 -15.08
N GLU A 58 2.12 -18.94 -16.24
CA GLU A 58 2.76 -20.22 -16.53
C GLU A 58 4.00 -20.46 -15.65
N LEU A 59 4.81 -19.43 -15.42
CA LEU A 59 5.99 -19.49 -14.57
C LEU A 59 5.61 -19.79 -13.12
N THR A 60 4.63 -19.09 -12.57
CA THR A 60 4.12 -19.32 -11.20
C THR A 60 3.55 -20.72 -11.04
N THR A 61 2.71 -21.16 -11.99
CA THR A 61 2.15 -22.52 -12.00
C THR A 61 3.26 -23.58 -12.05
N TRP A 62 4.29 -23.35 -12.87
CA TRP A 62 5.43 -24.26 -12.97
C TRP A 62 6.25 -24.32 -11.68
N LEU A 63 6.50 -23.18 -11.02
CA LEU A 63 7.20 -23.13 -9.73
C LEU A 63 6.45 -23.90 -8.63
N GLU A 64 5.12 -23.85 -8.63
CA GLU A 64 4.29 -24.51 -7.61
C GLU A 64 4.12 -26.03 -7.84
N GLN A 65 4.09 -26.45 -9.11
CA GLN A 65 3.82 -27.85 -9.46
C GLN A 65 5.09 -28.68 -9.69
N THR A 66 6.21 -28.03 -9.99
CA THR A 66 7.47 -28.70 -10.29
C THR A 66 8.19 -29.10 -9.02
N ARG A 67 8.68 -30.34 -8.99
CA ARG A 67 9.55 -30.79 -7.91
C ARG A 67 10.98 -30.43 -8.24
N PHE A 68 11.54 -29.52 -7.47
CA PHE A 68 12.91 -29.07 -7.60
C PHE A 68 13.87 -29.89 -6.73
N PRO A 69 15.16 -29.93 -7.10
CA PRO A 69 16.20 -30.51 -6.26
C PRO A 69 16.41 -29.71 -4.96
N LEU A 70 16.08 -28.41 -4.97
CA LEU A 70 15.98 -27.56 -3.79
C LEU A 70 14.52 -27.49 -3.31
N LYS A 71 14.30 -27.33 -2.00
CA LYS A 71 12.94 -27.15 -1.48
C LYS A 71 12.53 -25.69 -1.62
N LEU A 72 11.78 -25.32 -2.65
CA LEU A 72 11.21 -23.97 -2.74
C LEU A 72 10.33 -23.68 -1.52
N VAL A 73 10.56 -22.52 -0.93
CA VAL A 73 9.84 -22.02 0.25
C VAL A 73 8.78 -21.03 -0.17
N ASP A 74 9.18 -20.05 -0.99
CA ASP A 74 8.29 -19.11 -1.65
C ASP A 74 9.03 -18.44 -2.83
N TYR A 75 8.34 -17.52 -3.51
CA TYR A 75 8.95 -16.61 -4.47
C TYR A 75 8.18 -15.29 -4.45
N GLU A 76 8.85 -14.19 -4.76
CA GLU A 76 8.27 -12.86 -4.95
C GLU A 76 8.54 -12.42 -6.38
N MET A 77 7.57 -11.79 -7.03
CA MET A 77 7.68 -11.44 -8.44
C MET A 77 7.06 -10.07 -8.70
N THR A 78 7.71 -9.31 -9.57
CA THR A 78 7.28 -8.03 -10.14
C THR A 78 7.29 -8.15 -11.66
N ASP A 79 6.93 -7.09 -12.38
CA ASP A 79 7.00 -7.08 -13.85
C ASP A 79 8.44 -7.17 -14.39
N ASN A 80 9.44 -6.90 -13.53
CA ASN A 80 10.84 -6.73 -13.93
C ASN A 80 11.78 -7.75 -13.30
N PHE A 81 11.40 -8.31 -12.14
CA PHE A 81 12.24 -9.21 -11.35
C PHE A 81 11.42 -10.32 -10.70
N ILE A 82 12.05 -11.47 -10.50
CA ILE A 82 11.56 -12.54 -9.63
C ILE A 82 12.66 -12.92 -8.64
N ALA A 83 12.26 -13.19 -7.41
CA ALA A 83 13.08 -13.64 -6.31
C ALA A 83 12.56 -15.01 -5.82
N ILE A 84 13.31 -16.11 -5.94
CA ILE A 84 12.88 -17.45 -5.50
C ILE A 84 13.63 -17.89 -4.25
N ARG A 85 12.93 -17.99 -3.11
CA ARG A 85 13.49 -18.50 -1.87
C ARG A 85 13.35 -20.02 -1.81
N ALA A 86 14.46 -20.71 -1.61
CA ALA A 86 14.56 -22.15 -1.55
C ALA A 86 15.42 -22.57 -0.36
N LYS A 87 15.11 -23.70 0.26
CA LYS A 87 15.85 -24.25 1.40
C LYS A 87 16.72 -25.41 0.94
N ASP A 88 17.94 -25.45 1.44
CA ASP A 88 18.80 -26.62 1.27
C ASP A 88 18.21 -27.85 2.00
N THR A 89 18.23 -28.99 1.33
CA THR A 89 17.89 -30.27 1.93
C THR A 89 19.17 -30.89 2.49
N ALA A 90 19.28 -30.98 3.81
CA ALA A 90 20.46 -31.28 4.65
C ALA A 90 21.34 -32.53 4.36
N PHE A 91 21.58 -32.92 3.10
CA PHE A 91 22.47 -34.02 2.72
C PHE A 91 23.37 -33.61 1.55
N SER A 92 24.68 -33.61 1.81
CA SER A 92 25.81 -33.47 0.87
C SER A 92 25.47 -33.48 -0.62
N GLY A 93 25.54 -32.32 -1.28
CA GLY A 93 25.31 -32.20 -2.73
C GLY A 93 24.81 -30.83 -3.22
N THR A 94 24.63 -29.87 -2.31
CA THR A 94 23.86 -28.64 -2.52
C THR A 94 24.31 -27.77 -3.69
N ALA A 95 25.61 -27.57 -3.93
CA ALA A 95 26.09 -26.76 -5.06
C ALA A 95 25.64 -27.34 -6.42
N LYS A 96 25.60 -28.67 -6.53
CA LYS A 96 25.09 -29.35 -7.73
C LYS A 96 23.57 -29.29 -7.82
N GLN A 97 22.86 -29.23 -6.70
CA GLN A 97 21.42 -29.04 -6.66
C GLN A 97 21.02 -27.61 -7.03
N MET A 98 21.81 -26.60 -6.65
CA MET A 98 21.68 -25.21 -7.11
C MET A 98 21.90 -25.12 -8.62
N GLU A 99 22.98 -25.71 -9.13
CA GLU A 99 23.24 -25.83 -10.57
C GLU A 99 22.05 -26.47 -11.30
N THR A 100 21.57 -27.62 -10.82
CA THR A 100 20.41 -28.31 -11.42
C THR A 100 19.12 -27.49 -11.31
N PHE A 101 18.91 -26.75 -10.22
CA PHE A 101 17.75 -25.86 -10.07
C PHE A 101 17.82 -24.73 -11.09
N LEU A 102 18.98 -24.09 -11.22
CA LEU A 102 19.18 -22.98 -12.15
C LEU A 102 19.13 -23.42 -13.60
N GLU A 103 19.57 -24.64 -13.92
CA GLU A 103 19.35 -25.26 -15.24
C GLU A 103 17.85 -25.35 -15.54
N LEU A 104 17.07 -25.95 -14.64
CA LEU A 104 15.61 -26.06 -14.79
C LEU A 104 14.93 -24.70 -14.89
N PHE A 105 15.39 -23.74 -14.09
CA PHE A 105 14.79 -22.41 -14.03
C PHE A 105 15.08 -21.59 -15.29
N THR A 106 16.34 -21.57 -15.75
CA THR A 106 16.70 -20.88 -17.00
C THR A 106 16.11 -21.53 -18.22
N ASP A 107 16.06 -22.86 -18.27
CA ASP A 107 15.38 -23.56 -19.34
C ASP A 107 13.89 -23.19 -19.37
N LYS A 108 13.28 -22.97 -18.19
CA LYS A 108 11.91 -22.49 -18.11
C LYS A 108 11.78 -21.05 -18.61
N LEU A 109 12.61 -20.12 -18.14
CA LEU A 109 12.59 -18.73 -18.61
C LEU A 109 12.79 -18.65 -20.13
N LYS A 110 13.70 -19.48 -20.66
CA LYS A 110 13.94 -19.60 -22.10
C LYS A 110 12.75 -20.17 -22.86
N ALA A 111 12.06 -21.15 -22.29
CA ALA A 111 10.84 -21.70 -22.87
C ALA A 111 9.67 -20.69 -22.85
N LEU A 112 9.71 -19.72 -21.95
CA LEU A 112 8.78 -18.60 -21.83
C LEU A 112 9.22 -17.36 -22.62
N GLU A 113 10.24 -17.50 -23.48
CA GLU A 113 10.76 -16.42 -24.32
C GLU A 113 11.18 -15.14 -23.54
N VAL A 114 11.60 -15.30 -22.28
CA VAL A 114 12.14 -14.20 -21.48
C VAL A 114 13.50 -13.81 -22.06
N ASP A 115 13.61 -12.60 -22.59
CA ASP A 115 14.86 -12.08 -23.13
C ASP A 115 15.75 -11.58 -21.97
N PRO A 116 16.91 -12.21 -21.75
CA PRO A 116 17.76 -11.86 -20.63
C PRO A 116 18.53 -10.54 -20.81
N GLY A 117 18.64 -10.02 -22.03
CA GLY A 117 19.38 -8.82 -22.41
C GLY A 117 18.59 -7.53 -22.26
N LEU A 118 17.35 -7.59 -21.78
CA LEU A 118 16.49 -6.41 -21.66
C LEU A 118 16.85 -5.55 -20.45
N CYS A 119 16.85 -4.24 -20.67
CA CYS A 119 16.93 -3.25 -19.61
C CYS A 119 15.80 -3.48 -18.61
N VAL A 120 16.17 -3.68 -17.35
CA VAL A 120 15.20 -4.03 -16.32
C VAL A 120 14.19 -2.92 -15.97
N ILE A 121 14.44 -1.68 -16.41
CA ILE A 121 13.54 -0.55 -16.21
C ILE A 121 12.67 -0.31 -17.43
N CYS A 122 13.27 -0.32 -18.63
CA CYS A 122 12.58 0.07 -19.85
C CYS A 122 12.29 -1.08 -20.82
N GLY A 123 12.54 -2.34 -20.46
CA GLY A 123 12.21 -3.51 -21.28
C GLY A 123 12.77 -3.51 -22.70
N LEU A 124 13.77 -2.67 -22.99
CA LEU A 124 14.45 -2.58 -24.29
C LEU A 124 15.84 -3.20 -24.17
N PRO A 125 16.38 -3.85 -25.21
CA PRO A 125 17.72 -4.43 -25.18
C PRO A 125 18.77 -3.41 -24.71
N ALA A 126 19.63 -3.82 -23.79
CA ALA A 126 20.70 -2.99 -23.24
C ALA A 126 22.00 -3.79 -23.14
N ASP A 127 23.11 -3.22 -23.59
CA ASP A 127 24.43 -3.87 -23.50
C ASP A 127 25.11 -3.65 -22.14
N GLU A 128 24.65 -2.66 -21.38
CA GLU A 128 25.28 -2.26 -20.13
C GLU A 128 24.75 -3.09 -18.95
N LEU A 129 25.68 -3.66 -18.19
CA LEU A 129 25.41 -4.46 -17.00
C LEU A 129 25.68 -3.64 -15.75
N ALA A 130 24.73 -3.64 -14.82
CA ALA A 130 24.85 -2.91 -13.56
C ALA A 130 24.25 -3.71 -12.40
N LEU A 131 24.64 -3.33 -11.18
CA LEU A 131 23.96 -3.74 -9.95
C LEU A 131 22.93 -2.67 -9.57
N TYR A 132 21.70 -2.80 -10.07
CA TYR A 132 20.60 -1.90 -9.74
C TYR A 132 19.92 -2.34 -8.45
N VAL A 133 20.01 -1.54 -7.39
CA VAL A 133 19.51 -1.89 -6.04
C VAL A 133 20.06 -3.24 -5.53
N GLY A 134 21.29 -3.58 -5.93
CA GLY A 134 21.92 -4.85 -5.57
C GLY A 134 21.49 -6.04 -6.44
N LEU A 135 20.77 -5.82 -7.55
CA LEU A 135 20.40 -6.85 -8.52
C LEU A 135 21.18 -6.65 -9.82
N TYR A 136 21.92 -7.67 -10.21
CA TYR A 136 22.68 -7.72 -11.45
C TYR A 136 21.69 -7.86 -12.60
N CYS A 137 21.70 -6.89 -13.50
CA CYS A 137 20.74 -6.75 -14.60
C CYS A 137 21.35 -5.96 -15.75
N HIS A 138 20.76 -6.12 -16.94
CA HIS A 138 20.95 -5.19 -18.04
C HIS A 138 20.20 -3.89 -17.74
N PHE A 139 20.81 -2.76 -18.04
CA PHE A 139 20.34 -1.46 -17.61
C PHE A 139 20.83 -0.33 -18.53
N HIS A 140 19.97 0.67 -18.81
CA HIS A 140 20.38 1.90 -19.51
C HIS A 140 20.67 3.04 -18.52
N PRO A 141 21.85 3.68 -18.55
CA PRO A 141 22.21 4.80 -17.66
C PRO A 141 21.14 5.89 -17.52
N ASP A 142 20.48 6.24 -18.63
CA ASP A 142 19.46 7.28 -18.70
C ASP A 142 18.10 6.87 -18.11
N CYS A 143 17.94 5.61 -17.67
CA CYS A 143 16.71 5.10 -17.05
C CYS A 143 16.66 5.29 -15.52
N ILE A 144 17.73 5.81 -14.89
CA ILE A 144 17.75 6.12 -13.44
C ILE A 144 16.82 7.30 -13.08
N ASP A 145 16.55 8.21 -14.04
CA ASP A 145 15.80 9.46 -13.81
C ASP A 145 14.41 9.50 -14.47
N LYS A 146 13.94 8.39 -15.06
CA LYS A 146 12.61 8.33 -15.69
C LYS A 146 11.62 7.61 -14.77
N GLU A 147 10.64 8.35 -14.25
CA GLU A 147 9.36 7.74 -13.84
C GLU A 147 8.88 6.83 -14.98
N GLY A 148 8.54 5.58 -14.65
CA GLY A 148 8.34 4.48 -15.60
C GLY A 148 7.56 4.89 -16.86
N TYR A 149 8.15 4.63 -18.03
CA TYR A 149 7.64 5.07 -19.32
C TYR A 149 7.43 3.86 -20.24
N ASP A 150 6.25 3.75 -20.87
CA ASP A 150 5.76 2.68 -21.78
C ASP A 150 6.46 2.69 -23.16
N PHE A 151 6.80 1.50 -23.68
CA PHE A 151 7.59 1.27 -24.92
C PHE A 151 6.89 0.42 -25.98
N THR A 152 5.56 0.47 -26.11
CA THR A 152 4.84 -0.09 -27.27
C THR A 152 5.15 0.57 -28.64
N SER A 153 6.28 1.26 -28.82
CA SER A 153 6.72 1.85 -30.10
C SER A 153 8.04 1.26 -30.63
N ILE A 154 7.96 0.02 -31.14
CA ILE A 154 8.63 -0.58 -32.33
C ILE A 154 10.08 -0.14 -32.67
N ALA A 155 11.07 -1.04 -32.49
CA ALA A 155 11.78 -1.78 -33.56
C ALA A 155 13.09 -2.46 -33.07
N THR A 156 13.13 -3.78 -33.29
CA THR A 156 14.20 -4.81 -33.26
C THR A 156 15.65 -4.38 -33.53
N GLU A 157 16.61 -4.88 -32.73
CA GLU A 157 17.60 -5.93 -33.09
C GLU A 157 18.67 -6.14 -31.97
N ASP A 158 18.85 -7.42 -31.59
CA ASP A 158 20.06 -8.14 -31.12
C ASP A 158 20.68 -7.91 -29.71
N ASP A 159 20.24 -8.75 -28.74
CA ASP A 159 20.95 -9.71 -27.82
C ASP A 159 22.51 -9.80 -27.83
N PRO A 160 23.23 -10.39 -26.83
CA PRO A 160 22.85 -10.85 -25.47
C PRO A 160 23.87 -10.50 -24.36
N GLU A 161 23.51 -10.84 -23.12
CA GLU A 161 24.27 -11.72 -22.20
C GLU A 161 24.41 -11.12 -20.78
N SER A 162 23.62 -11.65 -19.85
CA SER A 162 24.02 -12.61 -18.81
C SER A 162 24.42 -12.19 -17.38
N GLU A 163 23.56 -12.55 -16.46
CA GLU A 163 23.45 -13.68 -15.52
C GLU A 163 24.18 -13.72 -14.17
N LYS A 164 23.54 -14.10 -13.05
CA LYS A 164 23.50 -15.29 -12.11
C LYS A 164 24.15 -15.17 -10.72
N GLU A 165 23.39 -14.59 -9.84
CA GLU A 165 23.00 -14.99 -8.51
C GLU A 165 23.83 -16.03 -7.83
N ASP A 166 24.10 -15.86 -6.54
CA ASP A 166 23.42 -16.59 -5.45
C ASP A 166 24.28 -16.82 -4.22
N LYS A 167 23.79 -16.64 -2.97
CA LYS A 167 23.38 -17.48 -1.78
C LYS A 167 24.09 -18.69 -1.08
N GLU A 168 24.44 -18.56 0.17
CA GLU A 168 23.58 -19.08 1.26
C GLU A 168 24.03 -20.08 2.29
N SER A 169 24.00 -19.66 3.58
CA SER A 169 23.66 -20.38 4.83
C SER A 169 24.83 -20.69 5.82
N ASP A 170 24.74 -20.85 7.15
CA ASP A 170 23.74 -21.10 8.20
C ASP A 170 24.31 -20.48 9.54
N GLU A 171 23.69 -20.37 10.73
CA GLU A 171 22.60 -21.11 11.38
C GLU A 171 22.11 -20.39 12.68
N LEU A 172 20.78 -20.28 12.80
CA LEU A 172 19.86 -20.19 13.95
C LEU A 172 20.31 -20.36 15.44
N VAL A 173 19.71 -19.52 16.30
CA VAL A 173 19.34 -19.82 17.70
C VAL A 173 17.84 -19.56 17.92
N MET A 174 17.15 -20.54 18.51
CA MET A 174 15.67 -20.63 18.63
C MET A 174 15.06 -19.74 19.73
N LEU A 175 13.94 -19.07 19.42
CA LEU A 175 13.02 -18.44 20.40
C LEU A 175 11.60 -19.05 20.33
N THR A 176 10.92 -19.00 21.46
CA THR A 176 9.71 -19.73 21.91
C THR A 176 8.42 -19.15 21.31
N PRO A 177 7.30 -19.91 21.24
CA PRO A 177 6.10 -19.50 20.51
C PRO A 177 5.30 -18.42 21.25
N MET A 178 4.83 -17.42 20.49
CA MET A 178 3.88 -16.40 20.95
C MET A 178 2.55 -17.05 21.34
N GLY A 179 2.08 -16.76 22.55
CA GLY A 179 0.72 -17.07 23.00
C GLY A 179 -0.30 -16.05 22.47
N ASP A 180 -1.54 -16.50 22.40
CA ASP A 180 -2.73 -15.79 21.92
C ASP A 180 -2.79 -14.32 22.40
N ILE A 181 -2.97 -13.40 21.45
CA ILE A 181 -3.39 -12.02 21.73
C ILE A 181 -4.89 -12.10 22.07
N PRO A 182 -5.32 -11.76 23.30
CA PRO A 182 -6.74 -11.73 23.61
C PRO A 182 -7.39 -10.59 22.83
N ALA A 183 -8.55 -10.87 22.22
CA ALA A 183 -9.47 -9.83 21.79
C ALA A 183 -9.75 -8.91 22.99
N ASN A 184 -9.61 -7.60 22.81
CA ASN A 184 -10.07 -6.60 23.78
C ASN A 184 -11.59 -6.74 23.94
N GLU A 185 -12.02 -7.60 24.85
CA GLU A 185 -13.31 -7.48 25.52
C GLU A 185 -13.11 -6.44 26.63
N ASP A 186 -13.97 -5.42 26.62
CA ASP A 186 -14.04 -4.28 27.55
C ASP A 186 -13.22 -3.03 27.17
N ASP A 187 -13.66 -2.33 26.11
CA ASP A 187 -13.50 -0.86 26.03
C ASP A 187 -14.83 -0.22 26.48
N GLU A 188 -14.87 0.26 27.74
CA GLU A 188 -15.99 1.02 28.33
C GLU A 188 -16.02 2.49 27.82
N SER A 189 -15.54 2.76 26.60
CA SER A 189 -15.74 4.06 25.97
C SER A 189 -17.18 4.09 25.42
N GLY A 190 -17.98 5.07 25.86
CA GLY A 190 -19.37 5.27 25.41
C GLY A 190 -19.50 5.72 23.94
N ASP A 191 -18.47 5.47 23.13
CA ASP A 191 -18.27 6.00 21.78
C ASP A 191 -18.46 4.93 20.69
N ARG A 192 -18.79 3.68 21.06
CA ARG A 192 -19.09 2.57 20.14
C ARG A 192 -20.53 2.08 20.29
N PRO A 193 -21.28 1.86 19.19
CA PRO A 193 -22.58 1.21 19.28
C PRO A 193 -22.41 -0.25 19.71
N ASP A 194 -23.23 -0.71 20.64
CA ASP A 194 -23.20 -2.11 21.05
C ASP A 194 -23.58 -3.04 19.88
N LYS A 195 -23.13 -4.30 19.96
CA LYS A 195 -23.39 -5.30 18.92
C LYS A 195 -24.89 -5.56 18.72
N GLU A 196 -25.69 -5.46 19.79
CA GLU A 196 -27.14 -5.65 19.70
C GLU A 196 -27.81 -4.57 18.86
N ARG A 197 -27.32 -3.33 18.94
CA ARG A 197 -27.78 -2.18 18.15
C ARG A 197 -27.40 -2.34 16.69
N ILE A 198 -26.17 -2.77 16.40
CA ILE A 198 -25.72 -3.07 15.03
C ILE A 198 -26.61 -4.18 14.44
N SER A 199 -26.78 -5.29 15.13
CA SER A 199 -27.65 -6.38 14.68
C SER A 199 -29.10 -5.92 14.52
N ALA A 200 -29.62 -5.06 15.40
CA ALA A 200 -30.98 -4.53 15.30
C ALA A 200 -31.19 -3.66 14.06
N LEU A 201 -30.20 -2.82 13.69
CA LEU A 201 -30.22 -2.08 12.43
C LEU A 201 -30.17 -3.03 11.24
N ALA A 202 -29.27 -4.01 11.26
CA ALA A 202 -29.14 -5.00 10.19
C ALA A 202 -30.45 -5.77 9.90
N GLN A 203 -31.31 -5.99 10.90
CA GLN A 203 -32.60 -6.65 10.73
C GLN A 203 -33.55 -5.92 9.77
N GLU A 204 -33.39 -4.61 9.56
CA GLU A 204 -34.19 -3.87 8.58
C GLU A 204 -33.96 -4.36 7.14
N PHE A 205 -32.79 -4.93 6.85
CA PHE A 205 -32.43 -5.53 5.57
C PHE A 205 -32.47 -7.07 5.60
N SER A 206 -33.08 -7.68 6.61
CA SER A 206 -33.16 -9.15 6.74
C SER A 206 -33.77 -9.85 5.53
N GLY A 207 -34.78 -9.23 4.90
CA GLY A 207 -35.43 -9.76 3.69
C GLY A 207 -34.55 -9.72 2.42
N ASP A 208 -33.51 -8.87 2.42
CA ASP A 208 -32.57 -8.68 1.32
C ASP A 208 -31.22 -9.40 1.58
N ARG A 209 -31.01 -9.94 2.79
CA ARG A 209 -29.71 -10.48 3.26
C ARG A 209 -29.14 -11.58 2.37
N GLU A 210 -29.95 -12.55 1.95
CA GLU A 210 -29.46 -13.66 1.10
C GLU A 210 -29.02 -13.14 -0.27
N GLN A 211 -29.84 -12.28 -0.89
CA GLN A 211 -29.51 -11.68 -2.19
C GLN A 211 -28.28 -10.77 -2.08
N PHE A 212 -28.14 -10.03 -0.98
CA PHE A 212 -26.95 -9.21 -0.69
C PHE A 212 -25.68 -10.06 -0.66
N LEU A 213 -25.70 -11.21 0.02
CA LEU A 213 -24.54 -12.11 0.08
C LEU A 213 -24.23 -12.76 -1.26
N ASP A 214 -25.25 -13.07 -2.07
CA ASP A 214 -25.07 -13.61 -3.41
C ASP A 214 -24.45 -12.57 -4.36
N ASP A 215 -24.90 -11.32 -4.29
CA ASP A 215 -24.35 -10.22 -5.06
C ASP A 215 -22.94 -9.82 -4.60
N LEU A 216 -22.67 -9.85 -3.30
CA LEU A 216 -21.32 -9.67 -2.74
C LEU A 216 -20.37 -10.76 -3.25
N ARG A 217 -20.83 -12.02 -3.27
CA ARG A 217 -20.05 -13.14 -3.82
C ARG A 217 -19.71 -12.90 -5.29
N ARG A 218 -20.64 -12.36 -6.08
CA ARG A 218 -20.41 -12.06 -7.50
C ARG A 218 -19.38 -10.94 -7.70
N LEU A 219 -19.41 -9.89 -6.87
CA LEU A 219 -18.44 -8.79 -6.94
C LEU A 219 -17.04 -9.23 -6.47
N CYS A 220 -16.95 -9.96 -5.35
CA CYS A 220 -15.68 -10.46 -4.82
C CYS A 220 -15.04 -11.52 -5.73
N ALA A 221 -15.84 -12.24 -6.54
CA ALA A 221 -15.35 -13.20 -7.53
C ALA A 221 -14.59 -12.58 -8.72
N VAL A 222 -14.62 -11.26 -8.87
CA VAL A 222 -13.82 -10.57 -9.90
C VAL A 222 -12.54 -10.04 -9.25
N PRO A 223 -11.35 -10.53 -9.62
CA PRO A 223 -10.07 -10.03 -9.12
C PRO A 223 -9.71 -8.70 -9.77
N SER A 224 -10.46 -7.66 -9.43
CA SER A 224 -10.36 -6.30 -9.98
C SER A 224 -9.14 -5.54 -9.45
N VAL A 225 -7.97 -6.17 -9.50
CA VAL A 225 -6.68 -5.51 -9.27
C VAL A 225 -6.36 -4.68 -10.51
N ASP A 226 -5.78 -3.49 -10.31
CA ASP A 226 -5.30 -2.68 -11.42
C ASP A 226 -4.29 -3.49 -12.25
N GLY A 227 -4.54 -3.56 -13.55
CA GLY A 227 -3.80 -4.40 -14.48
C GLY A 227 -3.42 -3.67 -15.75
N THR A 228 -2.84 -4.40 -16.71
CA THR A 228 -2.37 -3.82 -17.97
C THR A 228 -3.50 -3.10 -18.72
N PRO A 229 -3.37 -1.79 -19.02
CA PRO A 229 -4.37 -1.06 -19.77
C PRO A 229 -4.62 -1.65 -21.16
N GLU A 230 -5.88 -1.66 -21.59
CA GLU A 230 -6.29 -2.03 -22.94
C GLU A 230 -7.23 -0.97 -23.55
N ASP A 231 -7.42 -0.99 -24.87
CA ASP A 231 -8.23 -0.02 -25.63
C ASP A 231 -9.63 0.24 -25.05
N SER A 232 -10.21 -0.72 -24.35
CA SER A 232 -11.52 -0.58 -23.68
C SER A 232 -11.47 -0.86 -22.18
N ALA A 233 -10.29 -1.05 -21.60
CA ALA A 233 -10.10 -1.40 -20.20
C ALA A 233 -8.90 -0.63 -19.64
N PRO A 234 -9.04 0.68 -19.37
CA PRO A 234 -7.91 1.57 -19.05
C PRO A 234 -7.13 1.21 -17.78
N PHE A 235 -7.73 0.43 -16.88
CA PHE A 235 -7.10 -0.09 -15.66
C PHE A 235 -7.08 -1.63 -15.64
N GLY A 236 -7.13 -2.27 -16.81
CA GLY A 236 -7.13 -3.72 -16.96
C GLY A 236 -8.50 -4.37 -17.14
N ARG A 237 -8.50 -5.60 -17.67
CA ARG A 237 -9.72 -6.35 -18.01
C ARG A 237 -10.62 -6.61 -16.81
N GLU A 238 -10.05 -6.93 -15.66
CA GLU A 238 -10.85 -7.31 -14.48
C GLU A 238 -11.49 -6.10 -13.79
N THR A 239 -10.86 -4.92 -13.82
CA THR A 239 -11.48 -3.67 -13.35
C THR A 239 -12.66 -3.27 -14.24
N LYS A 240 -12.51 -3.39 -15.56
CA LYS A 240 -13.65 -3.25 -16.48
C LYS A 240 -14.76 -4.27 -16.17
N ARG A 241 -14.40 -5.55 -16.00
CA ARG A 241 -15.37 -6.62 -15.75
C ARG A 241 -16.14 -6.41 -14.45
N VAL A 242 -15.50 -5.96 -13.37
CA VAL A 242 -16.22 -5.70 -12.10
C VAL A 242 -17.21 -4.55 -12.26
N LEU A 243 -16.87 -3.52 -13.06
CA LEU A 243 -17.80 -2.44 -13.38
C LEU A 243 -19.01 -2.97 -14.15
N GLU A 244 -18.80 -3.81 -15.17
CA GLU A 244 -19.89 -4.43 -15.93
C GLU A 244 -20.80 -5.26 -15.01
N VAL A 245 -20.23 -6.10 -14.15
CA VAL A 245 -20.99 -6.89 -13.17
C VAL A 245 -21.83 -6.00 -12.25
N PHE A 246 -21.24 -4.92 -11.74
CA PHE A 246 -21.91 -3.98 -10.85
C PHE A 246 -23.04 -3.21 -11.55
N LEU A 247 -22.79 -2.66 -12.74
CA LEU A 247 -23.80 -1.89 -13.49
C LEU A 247 -24.93 -2.81 -14.00
N ASP A 248 -24.64 -4.05 -14.39
CA ASP A 248 -25.68 -5.03 -14.76
C ASP A 248 -26.55 -5.41 -13.57
N MET A 249 -25.94 -5.59 -12.39
CA MET A 249 -26.65 -5.85 -11.14
C MET A 249 -27.59 -4.69 -10.78
N ALA A 250 -27.09 -3.46 -10.78
CA ALA A 250 -27.91 -2.28 -10.49
C ALA A 250 -29.00 -2.05 -11.54
N SER A 251 -28.72 -2.30 -12.82
CA SER A 251 -29.73 -2.28 -13.89
C SER A 251 -30.83 -3.33 -13.66
N GLY A 252 -30.46 -4.54 -13.21
CA GLY A 252 -31.40 -5.59 -12.80
C GLY A 252 -32.32 -5.19 -11.63
N MET A 253 -31.87 -4.29 -10.76
CA MET A 253 -32.69 -3.67 -9.68
C MET A 253 -33.56 -2.49 -10.19
N GLY A 254 -33.49 -2.20 -11.50
CA GLY A 254 -34.27 -1.17 -12.17
C GLY A 254 -33.72 0.24 -12.04
N PHE A 255 -32.43 0.39 -11.73
CA PHE A 255 -31.78 1.69 -11.73
C PHE A 255 -31.34 2.11 -13.14
N LYS A 256 -31.17 3.43 -13.31
CA LYS A 256 -30.41 3.95 -14.46
C LYS A 256 -28.94 3.76 -14.15
N THR A 257 -28.22 3.13 -15.07
CA THR A 257 -26.77 2.93 -14.96
C THR A 257 -26.04 3.59 -16.11
N VAL A 258 -24.85 4.10 -15.84
CA VAL A 258 -24.00 4.78 -16.82
C VAL A 258 -22.56 4.30 -16.65
N ASN A 259 -21.94 3.97 -17.78
CA ASN A 259 -20.54 3.63 -17.87
C ASN A 259 -19.79 4.80 -18.53
N LEU A 260 -18.71 5.26 -17.88
CA LEU A 260 -17.88 6.37 -18.32
C LEU A 260 -16.55 5.82 -18.83
N GLY A 261 -16.59 5.23 -20.03
CA GLY A 261 -15.38 4.76 -20.74
C GLY A 261 -14.63 3.62 -20.05
N ASN A 262 -15.30 2.83 -19.20
CA ASN A 262 -14.68 1.78 -18.37
C ASN A 262 -13.61 2.32 -17.40
N VAL A 263 -13.73 3.59 -17.02
CA VAL A 263 -12.86 4.28 -16.06
C VAL A 263 -13.60 4.50 -14.74
N ALA A 264 -14.89 4.83 -14.85
CA ALA A 264 -15.82 4.96 -13.74
C ALA A 264 -17.23 4.60 -14.24
N GLY A 265 -18.17 4.47 -13.33
CA GLY A 265 -19.59 4.40 -13.66
C GLY A 265 -20.44 4.91 -12.53
N TYR A 266 -21.76 4.96 -12.76
CA TYR A 266 -22.67 5.32 -11.70
C TYR A 266 -24.05 4.70 -11.85
N VAL A 267 -24.72 4.60 -10.71
CA VAL A 267 -26.13 4.22 -10.55
C VAL A 267 -26.90 5.47 -10.14
N GLU A 268 -28.04 5.75 -10.78
CA GLU A 268 -28.82 6.97 -10.53
C GLU A 268 -30.31 6.67 -10.30
N MET A 269 -30.91 7.39 -9.36
CA MET A 269 -32.36 7.44 -9.13
C MET A 269 -32.85 8.87 -8.83
N GLY A 270 -34.17 9.04 -8.82
CA GLY A 270 -34.80 10.33 -8.52
C GLY A 270 -34.83 11.27 -9.72
N LYS A 271 -35.30 12.50 -9.48
CA LYS A 271 -35.41 13.57 -10.48
C LYS A 271 -35.03 14.88 -9.79
N GLY A 272 -34.43 15.80 -10.54
CA GLY A 272 -34.01 17.09 -10.00
C GLY A 272 -32.85 17.67 -10.80
N ASN A 273 -32.61 18.97 -10.62
CA ASN A 273 -31.51 19.67 -11.30
C ASN A 273 -30.16 19.47 -10.57
N GLU A 274 -30.19 19.19 -9.27
CA GLU A 274 -29.01 18.90 -8.44
C GLU A 274 -28.93 17.41 -8.12
N MET A 275 -27.76 16.96 -7.67
CA MET A 275 -27.47 15.57 -7.33
C MET A 275 -26.68 15.46 -6.03
N VAL A 276 -27.05 14.50 -5.19
CA VAL A 276 -26.27 14.05 -4.03
C VAL A 276 -25.66 12.68 -4.30
N ALA A 277 -24.45 12.44 -3.79
CA ALA A 277 -23.71 11.23 -4.13
C ALA A 277 -23.25 10.42 -2.92
N ALA A 278 -23.19 9.11 -3.12
CA ALA A 278 -22.21 8.27 -2.47
C ALA A 278 -21.11 7.91 -3.48
N VAL A 279 -19.86 7.87 -3.04
CA VAL A 279 -18.69 7.62 -3.92
C VAL A 279 -17.92 6.43 -3.39
N CYS A 280 -17.77 5.39 -4.20
CA CYS A 280 -17.07 4.15 -3.85
C CYS A 280 -16.07 3.77 -4.94
N HIS A 281 -15.30 2.73 -4.72
CA HIS A 281 -14.49 2.10 -5.76
C HIS A 281 -14.73 0.58 -5.80
N LEU A 282 -14.34 -0.02 -6.93
CA LEU A 282 -14.48 -1.46 -7.18
C LEU A 282 -13.13 -2.12 -7.48
N ASP A 283 -12.08 -1.34 -7.77
CA ASP A 283 -10.71 -1.87 -7.76
C ASP A 283 -10.27 -2.24 -6.35
N VAL A 284 -9.34 -3.19 -6.27
CA VAL A 284 -8.80 -3.71 -5.02
C VAL A 284 -7.29 -3.84 -5.11
N VAL A 285 -6.58 -3.74 -3.98
CA VAL A 285 -5.16 -4.11 -3.92
C VAL A 285 -4.94 -5.60 -4.23
N PRO A 286 -3.73 -5.98 -4.71
CA PRO A 286 -3.34 -7.38 -4.80
C PRO A 286 -3.61 -8.17 -3.51
N ALA A 287 -3.95 -9.45 -3.64
CA ALA A 287 -4.20 -10.30 -2.49
C ALA A 287 -2.94 -10.52 -1.64
N GLY A 288 -1.77 -10.60 -2.27
CA GLY A 288 -0.52 -10.95 -1.60
C GLY A 288 -0.52 -12.40 -1.08
N SER A 289 0.37 -12.69 -0.13
CA SER A 289 0.50 -13.99 0.53
C SER A 289 -0.20 -14.02 1.90
N GLY A 290 -0.34 -15.21 2.51
CA GLY A 290 -0.89 -15.36 3.86
C GLY A 290 -2.41 -15.58 3.95
N TRP A 291 -3.10 -15.72 2.83
CA TRP A 291 -4.52 -16.07 2.79
C TRP A 291 -4.74 -17.55 3.17
N GLU A 292 -5.67 -17.80 4.08
CA GLU A 292 -6.08 -19.16 4.48
C GLU A 292 -7.11 -19.78 3.53
N SER A 293 -7.74 -18.95 2.70
CA SER A 293 -8.73 -19.32 1.69
C SER A 293 -8.53 -18.51 0.41
N ASP A 294 -9.17 -18.93 -0.69
CA ASP A 294 -9.08 -18.19 -1.95
C ASP A 294 -9.58 -16.74 -1.78
N PRO A 295 -8.71 -15.72 -2.00
CA PRO A 295 -9.05 -14.31 -1.75
C PRO A 295 -10.23 -13.81 -2.57
N PHE A 296 -10.51 -14.42 -3.72
CA PHE A 296 -11.59 -14.01 -4.62
C PHE A 296 -12.79 -14.97 -4.53
N LYS A 297 -12.87 -15.76 -3.46
CA LYS A 297 -14.03 -16.59 -3.16
C LYS A 297 -14.60 -16.23 -1.80
N LEU A 298 -15.79 -15.61 -1.79
CA LEU A 298 -16.47 -15.22 -0.56
C LEU A 298 -16.71 -16.42 0.35
N LEU A 299 -15.98 -16.47 1.46
CA LEU A 299 -16.18 -17.40 2.56
C LEU A 299 -17.14 -16.77 3.57
N ILE A 300 -18.16 -17.53 3.98
CA ILE A 300 -19.19 -17.08 4.93
C ILE A 300 -19.16 -18.00 6.14
N GLU A 301 -18.84 -17.44 7.30
CA GLU A 301 -18.74 -18.14 8.58
C GLU A 301 -19.59 -17.41 9.63
N GLY A 302 -20.88 -17.77 9.69
CA GLY A 302 -21.84 -17.07 10.54
C GLY A 302 -22.05 -15.63 10.05
N ASP A 303 -21.69 -14.65 10.88
CA ASP A 303 -21.77 -13.23 10.54
C ASP A 303 -20.49 -12.69 9.88
N LYS A 304 -19.41 -13.47 9.87
CA LYS A 304 -18.14 -13.07 9.25
C LYS A 304 -18.14 -13.45 7.77
N VAL A 305 -17.82 -12.48 6.91
CA VAL A 305 -17.50 -12.71 5.49
C VAL A 305 -16.05 -12.36 5.21
N THR A 306 -15.34 -13.26 4.54
CA THR A 306 -13.90 -13.13 4.22
C THR A 306 -13.70 -13.21 2.71
N ALA A 307 -13.10 -12.17 2.12
CA ALA A 307 -12.66 -12.06 0.73
C ALA A 307 -11.97 -10.72 0.52
N ARG A 308 -11.12 -10.60 -0.52
CA ARG A 308 -10.52 -9.33 -0.90
C ARG A 308 -11.62 -8.36 -1.36
N GLY A 309 -11.59 -7.16 -0.78
CA GLY A 309 -12.50 -6.06 -1.02
C GLY A 309 -13.86 -6.18 -0.35
N VAL A 310 -14.03 -7.14 0.56
CA VAL A 310 -15.27 -7.26 1.34
C VAL A 310 -15.44 -6.09 2.33
N ASN A 311 -14.32 -5.56 2.83
CA ASN A 311 -14.24 -4.37 3.66
C ASN A 311 -13.94 -3.15 2.78
N ASP A 312 -12.97 -3.27 1.87
CA ASP A 312 -12.45 -2.13 1.08
C ASP A 312 -12.44 -2.43 -0.44
N ASN A 313 -13.42 -2.02 -1.24
CA ASN A 313 -14.66 -1.30 -0.87
C ASN A 313 -15.92 -1.92 -1.52
N LYS A 314 -15.87 -3.17 -1.97
CA LYS A 314 -17.00 -3.84 -2.64
C LYS A 314 -18.19 -4.07 -1.71
N GLY A 315 -17.94 -4.50 -0.47
CA GLY A 315 -19.00 -4.67 0.54
C GLY A 315 -19.74 -3.37 0.83
N PRO A 316 -19.03 -2.28 1.17
CA PRO A 316 -19.63 -0.97 1.41
C PRO A 316 -20.35 -0.37 0.19
N CYS A 317 -19.77 -0.53 -0.99
CA CYS A 317 -20.40 -0.16 -2.25
C CYS A 317 -21.73 -0.88 -2.44
N LEU A 318 -21.77 -2.19 -2.17
CA LEU A 318 -23.00 -2.97 -2.24
C LEU A 318 -24.01 -2.56 -1.16
N ALA A 319 -23.57 -2.29 0.07
CA ALA A 319 -24.44 -1.79 1.14
C ALA A 319 -25.13 -0.49 0.74
N THR A 320 -24.39 0.39 0.07
CA THR A 320 -24.91 1.66 -0.47
C THR A 320 -25.89 1.43 -1.63
N LEU A 321 -25.62 0.47 -2.51
CA LEU A 321 -26.57 0.10 -3.58
C LEU A 321 -27.89 -0.42 -2.99
N TYR A 322 -27.85 -1.24 -1.94
CA TYR A 322 -29.04 -1.73 -1.26
C TYR A 322 -29.78 -0.64 -0.49
N ALA A 323 -29.05 0.32 0.10
CA ALA A 323 -29.64 1.52 0.67
C ALA A 323 -30.45 2.31 -0.37
N MET A 324 -29.89 2.51 -1.58
CA MET A 324 -30.60 3.12 -2.69
C MET A 324 -31.79 2.28 -3.15
N LYS A 325 -31.67 0.94 -3.18
CA LYS A 325 -32.78 0.03 -3.53
C LYS A 325 -33.95 0.22 -2.58
N ALA A 326 -33.69 0.25 -1.28
CA ALA A 326 -34.71 0.50 -0.27
C ALA A 326 -35.41 1.87 -0.47
N LEU A 327 -34.67 2.93 -0.78
CA LEU A 327 -35.26 4.23 -1.11
C LEU A 327 -36.10 4.20 -2.39
N LYS A 328 -35.66 3.46 -3.40
CA LYS A 328 -36.37 3.35 -4.67
C LYS A 328 -37.69 2.55 -4.52
N ASP A 329 -37.70 1.57 -3.62
CA ASP A 329 -38.87 0.74 -3.33
C ASP A 329 -39.86 1.40 -2.35
N ASP A 330 -39.43 2.47 -1.66
CA ASP A 330 -40.28 3.30 -0.81
C ASP A 330 -41.20 4.18 -1.67
N ALA A 331 -42.49 3.83 -1.71
CA ALA A 331 -43.50 4.54 -2.49
C ALA A 331 -43.77 5.97 -1.99
N ASP A 332 -43.43 6.28 -0.73
CA ASP A 332 -43.62 7.60 -0.13
C ASP A 332 -42.40 8.51 -0.32
N PHE A 333 -41.28 7.98 -0.81
CA PHE A 333 -40.08 8.75 -1.07
C PHE A 333 -40.08 9.39 -2.46
N SER A 334 -40.02 10.73 -2.50
CA SER A 334 -39.93 11.50 -3.74
C SER A 334 -38.84 12.57 -3.59
N PRO A 335 -37.58 12.25 -3.92
CA PRO A 335 -36.46 13.15 -3.65
C PRO A 335 -36.51 14.39 -4.54
N LYS A 336 -36.08 15.54 -4.01
CA LYS A 336 -35.96 16.79 -4.76
C LYS A 336 -34.66 16.87 -5.58
N ARG A 337 -33.64 16.13 -5.15
CA ARG A 337 -32.35 15.96 -5.85
C ARG A 337 -32.24 14.54 -6.39
N ARG A 338 -31.45 14.35 -7.44
CA ARG A 338 -31.06 13.01 -7.88
C ARG A 338 -30.12 12.39 -6.84
N ILE A 339 -30.17 11.07 -6.71
CA ILE A 339 -29.22 10.31 -5.89
C ILE A 339 -28.34 9.49 -6.82
N ARG A 340 -27.03 9.60 -6.66
CA ARG A 340 -26.04 8.87 -7.46
C ARG A 340 -25.12 8.04 -6.57
N LEU A 341 -24.92 6.77 -6.91
CA LEU A 341 -23.78 5.99 -6.43
C LEU A 341 -22.73 5.96 -7.53
N ILE A 342 -21.64 6.67 -7.31
CA ILE A 342 -20.50 6.79 -8.23
C ILE A 342 -19.49 5.71 -7.84
N VAL A 343 -19.00 4.95 -8.83
CA VAL A 343 -17.98 3.92 -8.63
C VAL A 343 -16.76 4.19 -9.51
N GLY A 344 -15.57 4.24 -8.90
CA GLY A 344 -14.29 4.29 -9.59
C GLY A 344 -13.60 2.93 -9.69
N LEU A 345 -12.53 2.89 -10.48
CA LEU A 345 -11.78 1.67 -10.81
C LEU A 345 -10.26 1.83 -10.66
N ASN A 346 -9.82 2.85 -9.92
CA ASN A 346 -8.40 3.16 -9.76
C ASN A 346 -8.13 3.98 -8.48
N GLU A 347 -8.88 3.71 -7.42
CA GLU A 347 -8.62 4.39 -6.14
C GLU A 347 -7.23 4.00 -5.60
N GLU A 348 -6.95 2.71 -5.60
CA GLU A 348 -5.86 2.05 -4.85
C GLU A 348 -4.45 2.40 -5.38
N LYS A 349 -4.37 3.08 -6.53
CA LYS A 349 -3.12 3.46 -7.19
C LYS A 349 -2.96 4.95 -7.45
N GLY A 350 -4.03 5.74 -7.56
CA GLY A 350 -3.88 7.15 -7.97
C GLY A 350 -5.13 7.97 -8.30
N MET A 351 -6.33 7.44 -8.08
CA MET A 351 -7.63 8.11 -8.26
C MET A 351 -7.88 8.70 -9.66
N ALA A 352 -7.22 8.18 -10.71
CA ALA A 352 -7.37 8.70 -12.07
C ALA A 352 -8.82 8.60 -12.58
N CYS A 353 -9.55 7.60 -12.07
CA CYS A 353 -10.97 7.41 -12.34
C CYS A 353 -11.86 8.59 -11.94
N MET A 354 -11.62 9.19 -10.77
CA MET A 354 -12.41 10.35 -10.33
C MET A 354 -11.98 11.63 -11.02
N LYS A 355 -10.71 11.75 -11.42
CA LYS A 355 -10.30 12.83 -12.32
C LYS A 355 -11.11 12.80 -13.61
N HIS A 356 -11.22 11.64 -14.25
CA HIS A 356 -12.03 11.48 -15.44
C HIS A 356 -13.50 11.83 -15.19
N TYR A 357 -14.09 11.34 -14.09
CA TYR A 357 -15.46 11.68 -13.71
C TYR A 357 -15.67 13.21 -13.64
N ARG A 358 -14.78 13.95 -12.97
CA ARG A 358 -14.87 15.43 -12.86
C ARG A 358 -14.85 16.13 -14.22
N ASP A 359 -14.14 15.57 -15.19
CA ASP A 359 -13.98 16.18 -16.50
C ASP A 359 -15.20 15.96 -17.41
N VAL A 360 -16.00 14.91 -17.17
CA VAL A 360 -17.08 14.50 -18.08
C VAL A 360 -18.49 14.49 -17.48
N GLU A 361 -18.63 14.59 -16.15
CA GLU A 361 -19.91 14.49 -15.45
C GLU A 361 -20.16 15.63 -14.45
N GLU A 362 -21.41 15.70 -13.98
CA GLU A 362 -21.85 16.63 -12.94
C GLU A 362 -21.26 16.28 -11.57
N LEU A 363 -20.83 17.31 -10.83
CA LEU A 363 -20.33 17.18 -9.47
C LEU A 363 -21.48 17.20 -8.44
N PRO A 364 -21.39 16.40 -7.36
CA PRO A 364 -22.41 16.40 -6.32
C PRO A 364 -22.44 17.71 -5.52
N VAL A 365 -23.64 18.14 -5.13
CA VAL A 365 -23.80 19.29 -4.22
C VAL A 365 -23.54 18.92 -2.77
N ALA A 366 -23.66 17.64 -2.43
CA ALA A 366 -23.37 17.05 -1.13
C ALA A 366 -23.22 15.53 -1.29
N GLY A 367 -22.44 14.89 -0.43
CA GLY A 367 -22.31 13.45 -0.45
C GLY A 367 -21.27 12.91 0.52
N PHE A 368 -21.05 11.61 0.45
CA PHE A 368 -20.09 10.93 1.30
C PHE A 368 -19.42 9.77 0.55
N THR A 369 -18.32 9.28 1.10
CA THR A 369 -17.74 8.00 0.70
C THR A 369 -17.89 7.00 1.86
N PRO A 370 -18.42 5.80 1.60
CA PRO A 370 -18.45 4.70 2.57
C PRO A 370 -17.11 3.92 2.53
N ASP A 371 -16.01 4.59 2.20
CA ASP A 371 -14.64 4.12 2.24
C ASP A 371 -13.89 4.83 3.37
N ALA A 372 -14.39 4.65 4.59
CA ALA A 372 -13.94 5.35 5.77
C ALA A 372 -14.41 4.65 7.06
N GLN A 373 -14.32 5.39 8.17
CA GLN A 373 -14.94 5.01 9.44
C GLN A 373 -16.14 5.90 9.76
N PHE A 374 -17.02 5.41 10.61
CA PHE A 374 -18.02 6.20 11.31
C PHE A 374 -17.45 6.79 12.62
N PRO A 375 -17.97 7.92 13.11
CA PRO A 375 -18.93 8.84 12.47
C PRO A 375 -18.31 9.66 11.33
N ALA A 376 -19.00 10.69 10.82
CA ALA A 376 -18.55 11.46 9.66
C ALA A 376 -17.19 12.15 9.87
N ILE A 377 -16.33 12.10 8.86
CA ILE A 377 -15.01 12.72 8.84
C ILE A 377 -15.12 14.10 8.19
N TYR A 378 -15.13 15.15 9.00
CA TYR A 378 -15.26 16.52 8.49
C TYR A 378 -13.91 17.08 7.99
N ALA A 379 -12.80 16.50 8.43
CA ALA A 379 -11.47 16.95 8.06
C ALA A 379 -10.49 15.79 7.85
N GLU A 380 -9.66 15.93 6.84
CA GLU A 380 -8.50 15.09 6.63
C GLU A 380 -7.27 15.99 6.54
N LYS A 381 -6.28 15.75 7.39
CA LYS A 381 -5.04 16.56 7.48
C LYS A 381 -4.32 16.60 6.14
N GLY A 382 -3.62 17.69 5.86
CA GLY A 382 -2.73 17.75 4.71
C GLY A 382 -1.57 16.78 4.87
N ILE A 383 -0.98 16.35 3.76
CA ILE A 383 0.11 15.37 3.74
C ILE A 383 1.29 16.00 3.01
N ALA A 384 2.50 15.90 3.55
CA ALA A 384 3.69 16.26 2.80
C ALA A 384 4.83 15.27 3.03
N SER A 385 5.60 15.02 1.98
CA SER A 385 6.85 14.26 2.06
C SER A 385 8.02 15.20 1.82
N ILE A 386 9.00 15.18 2.72
CA ILE A 386 10.11 16.12 2.74
C ILE A 386 11.42 15.34 2.85
N ALA A 387 12.34 15.53 1.92
CA ALA A 387 13.70 15.01 2.03
C ALA A 387 14.60 16.02 2.75
N LEU A 388 15.34 15.54 3.73
CA LEU A 388 16.42 16.24 4.40
C LEU A 388 17.73 15.56 4.00
N SER A 389 18.55 16.26 3.23
CA SER A 389 19.81 15.76 2.67
C SER A 389 21.01 16.54 3.20
N GLN A 390 22.09 15.85 3.54
CA GLN A 390 23.34 16.45 3.97
C GLN A 390 24.52 15.78 3.25
N LYS A 391 25.42 16.57 2.68
CA LYS A 391 26.64 16.05 2.06
C LYS A 391 27.54 15.41 3.11
N ARG A 392 28.13 14.27 2.78
CA ARG A 392 29.03 13.53 3.67
C ARG A 392 30.43 14.12 3.71
N GLY A 393 31.10 13.84 4.80
CA GLY A 393 32.37 14.44 5.19
C GLY A 393 33.33 13.33 5.59
N VAL A 394 34.62 13.62 5.44
CA VAL A 394 35.67 12.62 5.65
C VAL A 394 35.65 12.08 7.09
N SER A 395 35.31 12.94 8.06
CA SER A 395 35.24 12.63 9.49
C SER A 395 33.93 11.98 9.94
N ASP A 396 32.92 11.82 9.07
CA ASP A 396 31.64 11.24 9.47
C ASP A 396 31.81 9.74 9.72
N ALA A 397 31.35 9.25 10.88
CA ALA A 397 31.63 7.90 11.34
C ALA A 397 30.81 6.79 10.65
N ILE A 398 29.61 7.10 10.14
CA ILE A 398 28.79 6.15 9.40
C ILE A 398 29.35 5.97 7.98
N SER A 399 29.55 4.73 7.55
CA SER A 399 29.89 4.38 6.17
C SER A 399 28.64 4.29 5.30
N SER A 400 27.62 3.57 5.76
CA SER A 400 26.34 3.43 5.08
C SER A 400 25.19 3.22 6.06
N ALA A 401 23.97 3.56 5.62
CA ALA A 401 22.76 3.20 6.34
C ALA A 401 21.56 3.10 5.40
N ARG A 402 20.68 2.13 5.63
CA ARG A 402 19.43 1.97 4.88
C ARG A 402 18.32 1.50 5.80
N GLY A 403 17.13 2.08 5.68
CA GLY A 403 16.00 1.67 6.50
C GLY A 403 14.69 2.27 6.04
N GLY A 404 13.62 1.57 6.37
CA GLY A 404 12.26 1.92 5.98
C GLY A 404 11.87 1.40 4.58
N ALA A 405 10.66 0.86 4.49
CA ALA A 405 10.10 0.33 3.25
C ALA A 405 9.26 1.36 2.49
N ALA A 406 8.61 2.29 3.21
CA ALA A 406 7.82 3.35 2.61
C ALA A 406 7.76 4.58 3.52
N VAL A 407 7.68 5.78 2.93
CA VAL A 407 7.69 7.05 3.67
C VAL A 407 6.47 7.21 4.58
N ASN A 408 5.34 6.59 4.22
CA ASN A 408 4.08 6.59 4.97
C ASN A 408 4.02 5.51 6.07
N MET A 409 5.11 4.79 6.34
CA MET A 409 5.19 3.80 7.41
C MET A 409 6.30 4.15 8.40
N VAL A 410 6.04 3.89 9.69
CA VAL A 410 7.08 3.88 10.72
C VAL A 410 7.98 2.67 10.45
N PRO A 411 9.30 2.85 10.31
CA PRO A 411 10.22 1.76 9.99
C PRO A 411 10.37 0.79 11.18
N SER A 412 10.16 -0.50 10.92
CA SER A 412 10.45 -1.62 11.84
C SER A 412 11.92 -1.90 12.01
N ASP A 413 12.76 -1.45 11.08
CA ASP A 413 14.19 -1.69 11.13
C ASP A 413 14.98 -0.69 10.28
N VAL A 414 16.26 -0.58 10.62
CA VAL A 414 17.28 0.16 9.89
C VAL A 414 18.62 -0.54 10.08
N GLU A 415 19.40 -0.62 9.03
CA GLU A 415 20.75 -1.13 9.04
C GLU A 415 21.73 0.04 8.94
N VAL A 416 22.76 0.03 9.78
CA VAL A 416 23.81 1.06 9.82
C VAL A 416 25.17 0.40 9.94
N THR A 417 26.11 0.80 9.09
CA THR A 417 27.51 0.38 9.14
C THR A 417 28.39 1.57 9.54
N LEU A 418 29.31 1.36 10.48
CA LEU A 418 30.30 2.35 10.88
C LEU A 418 31.60 2.13 10.11
N LYS A 419 32.38 3.18 9.80
CA LYS A 419 33.66 3.05 9.09
C LYS A 419 34.72 2.21 9.81
N GLU A 420 34.61 2.07 11.13
CA GLU A 420 35.54 1.24 11.92
C GLU A 420 35.11 -0.24 11.97
N GLU A 421 33.95 -0.56 11.41
CA GLU A 421 33.31 -1.86 11.49
C GLU A 421 32.96 -2.35 10.07
N ASN A 422 33.15 -3.65 9.84
CA ASN A 422 32.83 -4.24 8.54
C ASN A 422 31.36 -4.74 8.51
N GLU A 423 30.81 -5.14 9.66
CA GLU A 423 29.46 -5.71 9.69
C GLU A 423 28.39 -4.63 9.94
N PRO A 424 27.27 -4.65 9.19
CA PRO A 424 26.13 -3.78 9.45
C PRO A 424 25.45 -4.14 10.77
N ARG A 425 24.91 -3.13 11.44
CA ARG A 425 24.11 -3.28 12.66
C ARG A 425 22.65 -3.01 12.36
N THR A 426 21.80 -3.96 12.70
CA THR A 426 20.35 -3.80 12.57
C THR A 426 19.74 -3.27 13.87
N TYR A 427 19.07 -2.13 13.79
CA TYR A 427 18.23 -1.60 14.87
C TYR A 427 16.78 -1.97 14.60
N LYS A 428 16.05 -2.36 15.64
CA LYS A 428 14.64 -2.80 15.53
C LYS A 428 13.68 -1.79 16.17
N GLY A 429 12.51 -1.70 15.54
CA GLY A 429 11.38 -0.87 15.88
C GLY A 429 10.07 -1.64 15.77
N VAL A 430 8.97 -0.91 15.69
CA VAL A 430 7.61 -1.44 15.53
C VAL A 430 6.91 -0.60 14.48
N SER A 431 6.41 -1.24 13.43
CA SER A 431 5.72 -0.55 12.34
C SER A 431 4.38 0.02 12.78
N ALA A 432 4.01 1.16 12.20
CA ALA A 432 2.72 1.82 12.34
C ALA A 432 2.51 2.74 11.13
N HIS A 433 1.27 3.20 10.91
CA HIS A 433 1.00 4.19 9.87
C HIS A 433 1.57 5.58 10.25
N ALA A 434 2.09 6.33 9.28
CA ALA A 434 2.73 7.63 9.51
C ALA A 434 1.78 8.72 10.06
N SER A 435 0.46 8.54 9.99
CA SER A 435 -0.51 9.43 10.65
C SER A 435 -0.67 9.16 12.15
N THR A 436 -0.24 7.99 12.62
CA THR A 436 -0.31 7.57 14.02
C THR A 436 1.04 7.01 14.47
N PRO A 437 2.14 7.79 14.32
CA PRO A 437 3.48 7.27 14.56
C PRO A 437 3.73 6.90 16.03
N HIS A 438 2.90 7.41 16.96
CA HIS A 438 2.93 7.10 18.38
C HIS A 438 2.52 5.65 18.71
N LEU A 439 1.89 4.93 17.79
CA LEU A 439 1.59 3.49 17.94
C LEU A 439 2.79 2.60 17.58
N GLY A 440 3.79 3.17 16.89
CA GLY A 440 5.00 2.46 16.48
C GLY A 440 6.21 2.85 17.31
N VAL A 441 7.35 2.29 16.93
CA VAL A 441 8.68 2.62 17.46
C VAL A 441 9.59 2.80 16.27
N ASN A 442 10.01 4.04 15.98
CA ASN A 442 10.78 4.34 14.78
C ASN A 442 12.23 3.83 14.90
N ALA A 443 12.59 2.81 14.11
CA ALA A 443 13.93 2.22 14.14
C ALA A 443 15.04 3.21 13.74
N ILE A 444 14.78 4.12 12.80
CA ILE A 444 15.74 5.17 12.38
C ILE A 444 16.05 6.09 13.55
N SER A 445 15.02 6.65 14.20
CA SER A 445 15.23 7.57 15.34
C SER A 445 15.94 6.90 16.52
N ARG A 446 15.64 5.62 16.79
CA ARG A 446 16.37 4.83 17.78
C ARG A 446 17.84 4.63 17.42
N ALA A 447 18.13 4.27 16.18
CA ALA A 447 19.51 4.11 15.72
C ALA A 447 20.30 5.42 15.88
N MET A 448 19.74 6.54 15.44
CA MET A 448 20.42 7.85 15.55
C MET A 448 20.69 8.26 17.00
N GLU A 449 19.78 7.94 17.94
CA GLU A 449 19.99 8.19 19.37
C GLU A 449 21.08 7.32 19.98
N GLU A 450 21.10 6.03 19.67
CA GLU A 450 22.10 5.10 20.20
C GLU A 450 23.49 5.41 19.61
N LEU A 451 23.56 5.73 18.32
CA LEU A 451 24.79 6.13 17.64
C LEU A 451 25.35 7.44 18.18
N ASP A 452 24.52 8.46 18.43
CA ASP A 452 24.96 9.73 19.00
C ASP A 452 25.71 9.55 20.33
N ARG A 453 25.16 8.68 21.21
CA ARG A 453 25.79 8.33 22.49
C ARG A 453 27.11 7.58 22.27
N GLU A 454 27.11 6.56 21.44
CA GLU A 454 28.29 5.72 21.21
C GLU A 454 29.44 6.49 20.56
N LEU A 455 29.15 7.27 19.51
CA LEU A 455 30.15 8.07 18.82
C LEU A 455 30.77 9.08 19.79
N SER A 456 29.97 9.71 20.65
CA SER A 456 30.45 10.60 21.70
C SER A 456 31.39 9.90 22.69
N GLU A 457 31.06 8.68 23.13
CA GLU A 457 31.91 7.88 24.02
C GLU A 457 33.24 7.47 23.37
N LYS A 458 33.22 7.21 22.05
CA LYS A 458 34.41 6.89 21.26
C LYS A 458 35.21 8.14 20.82
N GLY A 459 34.69 9.35 21.04
CA GLY A 459 35.30 10.59 20.56
C GLY A 459 35.22 10.75 19.03
N LEU A 460 34.28 10.06 18.40
CA LEU A 460 33.97 10.14 16.97
C LEU A 460 32.81 11.12 16.74
N THR A 461 32.61 11.53 15.49
CA THR A 461 31.53 12.44 15.11
C THR A 461 30.86 11.98 13.83
N ASP A 462 29.57 12.22 13.69
CA ASP A 462 28.86 12.12 12.42
C ASP A 462 27.90 13.30 12.30
N ARG A 463 28.13 14.16 11.29
CA ARG A 463 27.36 15.40 11.15
C ARG A 463 25.88 15.14 10.88
N PHE A 464 25.55 14.02 10.24
CA PHE A 464 24.15 13.68 9.97
C PHE A 464 23.47 13.17 11.23
N VAL A 465 24.15 12.36 12.06
CA VAL A 465 23.62 11.96 13.37
C VAL A 465 23.35 13.20 14.23
N THR A 466 24.30 14.13 14.29
CA THR A 466 24.11 15.40 15.03
C THR A 466 22.94 16.21 14.48
N ALA A 467 22.84 16.38 13.15
CA ALA A 467 21.74 17.09 12.53
C ALA A 467 20.39 16.40 12.77
N TYR A 468 20.33 15.08 12.62
CA TYR A 468 19.13 14.28 12.85
C TYR A 468 18.66 14.43 14.30
N ARG A 469 19.56 14.31 15.28
CA ARG A 469 19.23 14.47 16.70
C ARG A 469 18.71 15.86 17.03
N ALA A 470 19.26 16.89 16.40
CA ALA A 470 18.86 18.26 16.63
C ALA A 470 17.58 18.67 15.89
N LEU A 471 17.31 18.10 14.71
CA LEU A 471 16.18 18.48 13.86
C LEU A 471 14.97 17.56 14.07
N ILE A 472 15.17 16.25 14.23
CA ILE A 472 14.10 15.25 14.32
C ILE A 472 14.10 14.58 15.70
N GLY A 473 15.23 14.01 16.12
CA GLY A 473 15.33 13.24 17.35
C GLY A 473 14.30 12.10 17.42
N GLN A 474 13.54 12.06 18.52
CA GLN A 474 12.40 11.15 18.71
C GLN A 474 11.06 11.91 18.63
N GLU A 475 11.08 13.17 18.17
CA GLU A 475 9.88 14.01 18.12
C GLU A 475 8.90 13.49 17.07
N LEU A 476 7.62 13.48 17.44
CA LEU A 476 6.53 13.06 16.56
C LEU A 476 5.69 14.25 16.08
N ASP A 477 5.97 15.47 16.54
CA ASP A 477 5.22 16.70 16.25
C ASP A 477 5.98 17.68 15.33
N GLY A 478 7.29 17.48 15.17
CA GLY A 478 8.16 18.32 14.33
C GLY A 478 8.52 19.65 14.97
N GLN A 479 8.54 19.74 16.30
CA GLN A 479 8.89 20.98 17.01
C GLN A 479 10.26 21.53 16.60
N SER A 480 11.28 20.69 16.59
CA SER A 480 12.66 21.03 16.22
C SER A 480 12.81 21.32 14.72
N LEU A 481 11.97 20.72 13.88
CA LEU A 481 11.85 21.05 12.45
C LEU A 481 11.19 22.42 12.21
N GLY A 482 10.60 23.04 13.23
CA GLY A 482 9.77 24.25 13.06
C GLY A 482 8.42 23.97 12.40
N LEU A 483 7.97 22.71 12.44
CA LEU A 483 6.75 22.20 11.82
C LEU A 483 5.64 21.92 12.83
N ALA A 484 5.91 21.95 14.14
CA ALA A 484 4.85 21.77 15.15
C ALA A 484 3.77 22.84 15.03
N TYR A 485 2.53 22.37 14.91
CA TYR A 485 1.33 23.20 14.81
C TYR A 485 0.11 22.37 15.21
N SER A 486 -0.92 23.04 15.74
CA SER A 486 -2.14 22.42 16.25
C SER A 486 -3.34 23.32 15.95
N ASP A 487 -4.46 22.72 15.56
CA ASP A 487 -5.77 23.36 15.49
C ASP A 487 -6.88 22.37 15.87
N GLU A 488 -8.15 22.68 15.60
CA GLU A 488 -9.29 21.81 15.92
C GLU A 488 -9.29 20.44 15.21
N THR A 489 -8.49 20.29 14.17
CA THR A 489 -8.28 19.05 13.40
C THR A 489 -7.13 18.21 13.95
N GLY A 490 -6.47 18.68 15.02
CA GLY A 490 -5.45 17.99 15.79
C GLY A 490 -4.04 18.52 15.52
N ASP A 491 -3.04 17.76 15.97
CA ASP A 491 -1.63 18.18 15.92
C ASP A 491 -0.93 17.75 14.62
N THR A 492 0.15 18.43 14.27
CA THR A 492 1.08 17.95 13.24
C THR A 492 1.69 16.63 13.70
N THR A 493 1.80 15.65 12.80
CA THR A 493 2.55 14.42 13.06
C THR A 493 3.72 14.30 12.09
N VAL A 494 4.84 13.75 12.55
CA VAL A 494 6.07 13.54 11.77
C VAL A 494 6.51 12.08 11.89
N ASN A 495 6.86 11.49 10.76
CA ASN A 495 7.46 10.17 10.66
C ASN A 495 8.73 10.23 9.80
N ALA A 496 9.88 9.80 10.34
CA ALA A 496 11.05 9.51 9.52
C ALA A 496 10.89 8.13 8.89
N GLY A 497 10.44 8.11 7.63
CA GLY A 497 9.98 6.87 6.99
C GLY A 497 11.02 6.17 6.14
N LEU A 498 12.00 6.89 5.60
CA LEU A 498 13.06 6.34 4.75
C LEU A 498 14.42 6.94 5.10
N LEU A 499 15.44 6.11 5.28
CA LEU A 499 16.83 6.52 5.45
C LEU A 499 17.70 5.92 4.35
N HIS A 500 18.56 6.75 3.76
CA HIS A 500 19.65 6.33 2.91
C HIS A 500 20.91 7.15 3.23
N ILE A 501 22.00 6.49 3.59
CA ILE A 501 23.32 7.10 3.78
C ILE A 501 24.32 6.31 2.94
N ASP A 502 25.11 7.03 2.14
CA ASP A 502 26.24 6.50 1.39
C ASP A 502 27.50 7.37 1.60
N GLU A 503 28.51 7.25 0.73
CA GLU A 503 29.75 8.02 0.80
C GLU A 503 29.60 9.50 0.40
N ILE A 504 28.52 9.85 -0.31
CA ILE A 504 28.28 11.16 -0.94
C ILE A 504 27.25 11.96 -0.15
N GLU A 505 26.13 11.35 0.21
CA GLU A 505 24.99 12.01 0.85
C GLU A 505 24.36 11.14 1.96
N ALA A 506 23.92 11.79 3.03
CA ALA A 506 22.95 11.24 3.97
C ALA A 506 21.60 11.90 3.73
N ARG A 507 20.56 11.09 3.53
CA ARG A 507 19.21 11.52 3.22
C ARG A 507 18.20 10.79 4.09
N VAL A 508 17.35 11.54 4.78
CA VAL A 508 16.13 11.03 5.40
C VAL A 508 14.93 11.65 4.72
N THR A 509 13.94 10.83 4.37
CA THR A 509 12.63 11.34 3.93
C THR A 509 11.63 11.21 5.06
N ILE A 510 11.08 12.34 5.47
CA ILE A 510 10.03 12.42 6.47
C ILE A 510 8.65 12.55 5.80
N ASN A 511 7.64 11.95 6.39
CA ASN A 511 6.24 12.20 6.07
C ASN A 511 5.61 13.00 7.21
N ILE A 512 4.91 14.08 6.87
CA ILE A 512 4.17 14.88 7.83
C ILE A 512 2.68 14.85 7.53
N ARG A 513 1.87 14.83 8.59
CA ARG A 513 0.43 15.13 8.52
C ARG A 513 0.21 16.46 9.21
N TYR A 514 -0.34 17.43 8.50
CA TYR A 514 -0.45 18.80 9.01
C TYR A 514 -1.90 19.27 9.11
N PRO A 515 -2.28 20.03 10.15
CA PRO A 515 -3.66 20.47 10.38
C PRO A 515 -4.20 21.38 9.28
N VAL A 516 -5.53 21.55 9.21
CA VAL A 516 -6.20 22.29 8.12
C VAL A 516 -5.71 23.74 8.00
N SER A 517 -5.46 24.41 9.13
CA SER A 517 -5.04 25.81 9.15
C SER A 517 -3.51 26.01 9.08
N PHE A 518 -2.76 24.95 8.77
CA PHE A 518 -1.30 25.01 8.66
C PHE A 518 -0.83 25.84 7.46
N ASP A 519 0.00 26.85 7.71
CA ASP A 519 0.63 27.64 6.66
C ASP A 519 1.90 26.94 6.13
N VAL A 520 1.75 26.24 5.01
CA VAL A 520 2.82 25.48 4.35
C VAL A 520 3.99 26.37 3.91
N ASP A 521 3.72 27.59 3.42
CA ASP A 521 4.78 28.46 2.90
C ASP A 521 5.59 29.07 4.05
N ALA A 522 4.93 29.50 5.12
CA ALA A 522 5.64 29.91 6.34
C ALA A 522 6.42 28.73 6.97
N ALA A 523 5.89 27.50 6.89
CA ALA A 523 6.56 26.31 7.39
C ALA A 523 7.82 25.96 6.59
N LYS A 524 7.79 26.09 5.25
CA LYS A 524 8.98 25.94 4.39
C LYS A 524 10.10 26.87 4.82
N GLU A 525 9.79 28.12 5.13
CA GLU A 525 10.80 29.10 5.59
C GLU A 525 11.38 28.71 6.95
N ARG A 526 10.55 28.33 7.92
CA ARG A 526 11.02 27.89 9.25
C ARG A 526 11.90 26.65 9.16
N LEU A 527 11.47 25.64 8.41
CA LEU A 527 12.23 24.40 8.20
C LEU A 527 13.58 24.70 7.56
N ARG A 528 13.61 25.52 6.49
CA ARG A 528 14.86 25.90 5.83
C ARG A 528 15.81 26.59 6.81
N ASN A 529 15.33 27.55 7.59
CA ASN A 529 16.18 28.27 8.56
C ASN A 529 16.76 27.34 9.64
N ASN A 530 15.97 26.35 10.10
CA ASN A 530 16.44 25.37 11.08
C ASN A 530 17.43 24.38 10.47
N ALA A 531 17.15 23.88 9.25
CA ALA A 531 18.00 22.93 8.55
C ALA A 531 19.34 23.54 8.08
N ASP A 532 19.33 24.79 7.64
CA ASP A 532 20.53 25.54 7.21
C ASP A 532 21.56 25.66 8.35
N ALA A 533 21.12 25.69 9.62
CA ALA A 533 22.02 25.72 10.78
C ALA A 533 22.92 24.47 10.88
N PHE A 534 22.54 23.39 10.19
CA PHE A 534 23.26 22.11 10.14
C PHE A 534 23.77 21.77 8.73
N ASP A 535 23.74 22.70 7.77
CA ASP A 535 24.09 22.45 6.36
C ASP A 535 23.23 21.32 5.74
N VAL A 536 21.97 21.22 6.17
CA VAL A 536 20.99 20.26 5.67
C VAL A 536 20.09 20.95 4.64
N LYS A 537 20.02 20.39 3.43
CA LYS A 537 19.06 20.81 2.41
C LYS A 537 17.70 20.18 2.70
N ALA A 538 16.66 21.01 2.81
CA ALA A 538 15.28 20.55 2.89
C ALA A 538 14.56 20.69 1.53
N GLU A 539 13.97 19.61 1.06
CA GLU A 539 13.25 19.55 -0.22
C GLU A 539 11.86 18.95 -0.03
N TRP A 540 10.82 19.72 -0.34
CA TRP A 540 9.43 19.27 -0.27
C TRP A 540 9.09 18.53 -1.56
N ILE A 541 9.06 17.20 -1.49
CA ILE A 541 8.86 16.29 -2.63
C ILE A 541 7.40 16.33 -3.09
N SER A 542 6.48 16.25 -2.13
CA SER A 542 5.04 16.29 -2.41
C SER A 542 4.31 17.04 -1.31
N VAL A 543 3.24 17.75 -1.71
CA VAL A 543 2.32 18.45 -0.81
C VAL A 543 0.90 18.21 -1.29
N VAL A 544 0.09 17.62 -0.42
CA VAL A 544 -1.33 17.39 -0.62
C VAL A 544 -2.06 18.27 0.38
N GLU A 545 -2.90 19.17 -0.13
CA GLU A 545 -3.71 20.09 0.67
C GLU A 545 -4.69 19.33 1.58
N PRO A 546 -5.05 19.86 2.76
CA PRO A 546 -6.06 19.24 3.62
C PRO A 546 -7.46 19.25 2.97
N LEU A 547 -8.29 18.28 3.35
CA LEU A 547 -9.74 18.33 3.09
C LEU A 547 -10.42 18.86 4.34
N HIS A 548 -11.31 19.84 4.18
CA HIS A 548 -12.06 20.41 5.30
C HIS A 548 -13.47 20.81 4.89
N LEU A 549 -14.44 20.35 5.67
CA LEU A 549 -15.84 20.73 5.61
C LEU A 549 -16.26 21.25 6.99
N PRO A 550 -16.87 22.44 7.11
CA PRO A 550 -17.27 22.96 8.41
C PRO A 550 -18.19 21.98 9.16
N LYS A 551 -17.95 21.78 10.47
CA LYS A 551 -18.77 20.90 11.31
C LYS A 551 -20.26 21.27 11.32
N ASP A 552 -20.55 22.57 11.20
CA ASP A 552 -21.91 23.12 11.15
C ASP A 552 -22.50 23.16 9.72
N SER A 553 -21.75 22.70 8.72
CA SER A 553 -22.27 22.59 7.36
C SER A 553 -23.48 21.66 7.31
N HIS A 554 -24.39 21.92 6.36
CA HIS A 554 -25.58 21.08 6.18
C HIS A 554 -25.22 19.61 5.96
N LEU A 555 -24.14 19.32 5.23
CA LEU A 555 -23.65 17.97 4.98
C LEU A 555 -23.24 17.27 6.29
N ILE A 556 -22.26 17.82 6.99
CA ILE A 556 -21.69 17.18 8.21
C ILE A 556 -22.76 17.05 9.29
N SER A 557 -23.52 18.12 9.56
CA SER A 557 -24.59 18.08 10.56
C SER A 557 -25.68 17.05 10.23
N THR A 558 -26.05 16.89 8.95
CA THR A 558 -27.03 15.87 8.54
C THR A 558 -26.50 14.46 8.78
N LEU A 559 -25.28 14.15 8.33
CA LEU A 559 -24.68 12.82 8.50
C LEU A 559 -24.49 12.47 9.99
N MET A 560 -24.05 13.44 10.79
CA MET A 560 -23.92 13.26 12.24
C MET A 560 -25.26 13.00 12.92
N ASN A 561 -26.31 13.73 12.54
CA ASN A 561 -27.66 13.47 13.07
C ASN A 561 -28.14 12.06 12.72
N VAL A 562 -27.95 11.64 11.47
CA VAL A 562 -28.30 10.27 11.04
C VAL A 562 -27.55 9.22 11.83
N TYR A 563 -26.22 9.38 11.96
CA TYR A 563 -25.40 8.44 12.72
C TYR A 563 -25.81 8.37 14.19
N ASN A 564 -25.97 9.51 14.86
CA ASN A 564 -26.32 9.58 16.28
C ASN A 564 -27.72 9.03 16.55
N GLU A 565 -28.70 9.31 15.68
CA GLU A 565 -30.04 8.71 15.78
C GLU A 565 -30.03 7.20 15.52
N ALA A 566 -29.27 6.74 14.53
CA ALA A 566 -29.16 5.33 14.19
C ALA A 566 -28.42 4.54 15.26
N THR A 567 -27.37 5.08 15.86
CA THR A 567 -26.56 4.38 16.88
C THR A 567 -27.06 4.59 18.30
N GLY A 568 -27.84 5.64 18.55
CA GLY A 568 -28.21 6.07 19.91
C GLY A 568 -27.08 6.76 20.66
N LEU A 569 -25.99 7.11 19.97
CA LEU A 569 -24.83 7.79 20.53
C LEU A 569 -24.94 9.31 20.40
N SER A 570 -24.02 10.02 21.06
CA SER A 570 -23.82 11.46 20.92
C SER A 570 -22.41 11.75 20.44
N GLY A 571 -22.01 11.09 19.34
CA GLY A 571 -20.67 11.23 18.75
C GLY A 571 -20.44 12.58 18.09
N GLU A 572 -19.17 12.93 17.91
CA GLU A 572 -18.71 14.12 17.18
C GLU A 572 -18.05 13.75 15.85
N ALA A 573 -18.08 14.68 14.89
CA ALA A 573 -17.42 14.48 13.60
C ALA A 573 -15.89 14.39 13.77
N LEU A 574 -15.25 13.50 13.02
CA LEU A 574 -13.84 13.16 13.16
C LEU A 574 -12.94 14.01 12.26
N ALA A 575 -11.74 14.30 12.76
CA ALA A 575 -10.61 14.73 11.95
C ALA A 575 -9.57 13.61 11.93
N ILE A 576 -9.08 13.22 10.76
CA ILE A 576 -8.12 12.12 10.61
C ILE A 576 -6.84 12.57 9.89
N GLY A 577 -5.75 11.83 10.07
CA GLY A 577 -4.48 12.06 9.37
C GLY A 577 -4.32 11.28 8.05
N GLY A 578 -5.23 10.34 7.77
CA GLY A 578 -5.31 9.58 6.51
C GLY A 578 -6.01 10.37 5.41
N GLY A 579 -5.80 9.95 4.16
CA GLY A 579 -6.60 10.39 3.03
C GLY A 579 -7.65 9.33 2.71
N THR A 580 -8.88 9.73 2.42
CA THR A 580 -9.89 8.81 1.86
C THR A 580 -10.25 9.23 0.45
N TYR A 581 -11.09 8.42 -0.20
CA TYR A 581 -11.68 8.76 -1.48
C TYR A 581 -12.51 10.05 -1.48
N ALA A 582 -12.81 10.63 -0.31
CA ALA A 582 -13.48 11.94 -0.19
C ALA A 582 -12.71 13.07 -0.88
N ARG A 583 -11.38 12.98 -0.97
CA ARG A 583 -10.54 13.98 -1.65
C ARG A 583 -10.74 14.04 -3.16
N SER A 584 -11.37 13.01 -3.71
CA SER A 584 -11.51 12.86 -5.14
C SER A 584 -12.60 13.77 -5.74
N LEU A 585 -13.57 14.23 -4.96
CA LEU A 585 -14.66 15.08 -5.43
C LEU A 585 -14.99 16.16 -4.38
N PRO A 586 -15.38 17.38 -4.80
CA PRO A 586 -15.81 18.39 -3.85
C PRO A 586 -17.13 17.99 -3.18
N ASN A 587 -17.37 18.53 -1.97
CA ASN A 587 -18.57 18.30 -1.18
C ASN A 587 -18.80 16.83 -0.77
N ILE A 588 -17.72 16.05 -0.69
CA ILE A 588 -17.72 14.67 -0.18
C ILE A 588 -16.92 14.60 1.12
N CYS A 589 -17.39 13.79 2.07
CA CYS A 589 -16.67 13.47 3.29
C CYS A 589 -16.60 11.95 3.51
N GLY A 590 -15.67 11.46 4.33
CA GLY A 590 -15.69 10.06 4.76
C GLY A 590 -16.86 9.79 5.70
N PHE A 591 -17.57 8.67 5.52
CA PHE A 591 -18.69 8.28 6.38
C PHE A 591 -18.93 6.77 6.32
N GLY A 592 -18.32 6.04 7.25
CA GLY A 592 -18.47 4.59 7.35
C GLY A 592 -17.67 3.82 6.29
N PRO A 593 -17.66 2.48 6.39
CA PRO A 593 -18.60 1.65 7.13
C PRO A 593 -18.04 1.12 8.44
N ALA A 594 -16.74 1.27 8.70
CA ALA A 594 -16.11 0.75 9.90
C ALA A 594 -16.69 1.49 11.12
N PHE A 595 -17.22 0.74 12.09
CA PHE A 595 -17.68 1.33 13.33
C PHE A 595 -16.49 1.54 14.28
N PRO A 596 -16.58 2.50 15.22
CA PRO A 596 -15.54 2.68 16.23
C PRO A 596 -15.19 1.35 16.92
N GLY A 597 -13.90 1.02 17.01
CA GLY A 597 -13.41 -0.22 17.61
C GLY A 597 -13.52 -1.48 16.73
N ASP A 598 -13.92 -1.35 15.46
CA ASP A 598 -13.70 -2.40 14.47
C ASP A 598 -12.19 -2.52 14.17
N PRO A 599 -11.67 -3.74 13.92
CA PRO A 599 -10.27 -3.92 13.61
C PRO A 599 -9.92 -3.36 12.23
N ASP A 600 -8.74 -2.77 12.12
CA ASP A 600 -8.16 -2.35 10.85
C ASP A 600 -7.65 -3.58 10.09
N VAL A 601 -8.41 -4.01 9.09
CA VAL A 601 -8.19 -5.20 8.25
C VAL A 601 -8.11 -4.96 6.74
N PRO A 602 -8.43 -3.77 6.17
CA PRO A 602 -8.13 -3.47 4.77
C PRO A 602 -6.68 -3.78 4.40
N HIS A 603 -6.48 -4.14 3.13
CA HIS A 603 -5.19 -4.48 2.48
C HIS A 603 -4.44 -5.69 3.06
N GLN A 604 -4.85 -6.22 4.21
CA GLN A 604 -4.26 -7.40 4.83
C GLN A 604 -4.78 -8.71 4.23
N ALA A 605 -4.05 -9.79 4.47
CA ALA A 605 -4.53 -11.14 4.17
C ALA A 605 -5.69 -11.52 5.10
N ASN A 606 -6.64 -12.32 4.60
CA ASN A 606 -7.85 -12.69 5.32
C ASN A 606 -8.72 -11.49 5.72
N GLU A 607 -8.72 -10.44 4.88
CA GLU A 607 -9.63 -9.30 4.97
C GLU A 607 -11.07 -9.81 5.15
N TRP A 608 -11.75 -9.24 6.14
CA TRP A 608 -13.09 -9.67 6.50
C TRP A 608 -13.98 -8.51 6.93
N MET A 609 -15.29 -8.75 6.93
CA MET A 609 -16.27 -7.84 7.48
C MET A 609 -17.45 -8.59 8.12
N SER A 610 -18.12 -7.96 9.08
CA SER A 610 -19.39 -8.44 9.63
C SER A 610 -20.53 -8.11 8.65
N VAL A 611 -21.37 -9.09 8.34
CA VAL A 611 -22.55 -8.89 7.49
C VAL A 611 -23.54 -7.95 8.17
N ASP A 612 -23.77 -8.12 9.46
CA ASP A 612 -24.61 -7.21 10.24
C ASP A 612 -24.06 -5.77 10.20
N SER A 613 -22.75 -5.57 10.24
CA SER A 613 -22.14 -4.23 10.13
C SER A 613 -22.36 -3.60 8.75
N LEU A 614 -22.21 -4.37 7.67
CA LEU A 614 -22.52 -3.91 6.30
C LEU A 614 -23.99 -3.51 6.16
N LEU A 615 -24.92 -4.32 6.67
CA LEU A 615 -26.36 -4.06 6.59
C LEU A 615 -26.80 -2.92 7.52
N ALA A 616 -26.19 -2.77 8.69
CA ALA A 616 -26.38 -1.60 9.54
C ALA A 616 -25.89 -0.32 8.86
N GLY A 617 -24.73 -0.39 8.18
CA GLY A 617 -24.25 0.67 7.29
C GLY A 617 -25.28 1.03 6.21
N ALA A 618 -25.89 0.03 5.56
CA ALA A 618 -26.95 0.27 4.57
C ALA A 618 -28.16 1.05 5.16
N VAL A 619 -28.55 0.81 6.41
CA VAL A 619 -29.61 1.60 7.09
C VAL A 619 -29.18 3.06 7.24
N ILE A 620 -27.95 3.28 7.71
CA ILE A 620 -27.38 4.61 7.91
C ILE A 620 -27.27 5.34 6.57
N TYR A 621 -26.78 4.69 5.52
CA TYR A 621 -26.67 5.25 4.18
C TYR A 621 -28.03 5.57 3.56
N ARG A 622 -29.03 4.70 3.76
CA ARG A 622 -30.41 4.92 3.29
C ARG A 622 -30.94 6.22 3.86
N GLU A 623 -30.78 6.42 5.16
CA GLU A 623 -31.27 7.60 5.85
C GLU A 623 -30.46 8.87 5.52
N ALA A 624 -29.14 8.75 5.37
CA ALA A 624 -28.28 9.84 4.94
C ALA A 624 -28.66 10.34 3.54
N LEU A 625 -28.77 9.42 2.57
CA LEU A 625 -29.16 9.74 1.20
C LEU A 625 -30.58 10.32 1.13
N ARG A 626 -31.52 9.81 1.95
CA ARG A 626 -32.88 10.36 2.07
C ARG A 626 -32.86 11.84 2.44
N ARG A 627 -32.18 12.18 3.55
CA ARG A 627 -32.16 13.55 4.08
C ARG A 627 -31.38 14.53 3.20
N LEU A 628 -30.30 14.08 2.56
CA LEU A 628 -29.53 14.91 1.64
C LEU A 628 -30.29 15.19 0.33
N ALA A 629 -31.12 14.23 -0.12
CA ALA A 629 -31.88 14.35 -1.36
C ALA A 629 -33.20 15.11 -1.23
N ASP A 630 -33.72 15.27 0.00
CA ASP A 630 -34.88 16.11 0.33
C ASP A 630 -34.61 17.61 0.18
#